data_AF-A0A1G7K0V5-F1
#
_entry.id   AF-A0A1G7K0V5-F1
#
_cell.length_a   1.000
_cell.length_b   1.000
_cell.length_c   1.000
_cell.angle_alpha   90.00
_cell.angle_beta   90.00
_cell.angle_gamma   90.00
#
_symmetry.space_group_name_H-M   'P 1'
#
loop_
_entity.id
_entity.type
_entity.pdbx_description
1 polymer ?
#
loop_
_entity_poly.entity_id
_entity_poly.type
_entity_poly.pdbx_seq_one_letter_code
_entity_poly.pdbx_strand_id
1 'polypeptide(L)'
;MNAAHVRSAERALSAGTWLIVAGAMLYSILTVTPLAAAHTPDEWDWTAPILPLVVDAAVVIVVRLDAVLARLGGHGGHWPVVLRWMTGCMTLALNVADAALVGDLVGVAVHAVAPLLLIVTAETGLAYRRAIATAVAALEEQQRAEREQRERAAAERREEAARRAREDREHAAALAREQREHEARMAREQAEREAAVRREEREREEAREREERAERERAEREREQRERERERREREAAERAERERTERIERERRERAEREERAARERAALLTAGPATEKQPEKRARAIVAAAYAEGMAVRAAAELCGWSVGWVSARYAELRETETGMPVDLAVTGR
;
A
#
# COMPACT_ATOMS: atom_id res chain seq x y z
N MET A 1 60.66 13.13 18.22
CA MET A 1 61.99 13.63 17.82
C MET A 1 61.97 13.87 16.31
N ASN A 2 62.12 15.13 15.85
CA ASN A 2 61.90 15.48 14.44
C ASN A 2 63.01 14.93 13.53
N ALA A 3 62.66 14.37 12.37
CA ALA A 3 63.59 13.78 11.41
C ALA A 3 64.73 14.73 10.95
N ALA A 4 64.52 16.06 11.08
CA ALA A 4 65.55 17.06 10.84
C ALA A 4 66.70 17.02 11.87
N HIS A 5 66.41 16.72 13.15
CA HIS A 5 67.42 16.65 14.22
C HIS A 5 68.30 15.40 14.09
N VAL A 6 67.74 14.30 13.59
CA VAL A 6 68.51 13.07 13.32
C VAL A 6 69.51 13.33 12.18
N ARG A 7 69.07 13.96 11.09
CA ARG A 7 69.92 14.26 9.93
C ARG A 7 71.02 15.29 10.21
N SER A 8 70.78 16.27 11.10
CA SER A 8 71.83 17.22 11.50
C SER A 8 72.87 16.58 12.42
N ALA A 9 72.43 15.74 13.36
CA ALA A 9 73.34 14.97 14.21
C ALA A 9 74.23 14.02 13.39
N GLU A 10 73.68 13.31 12.39
CA GLU A 10 74.46 12.46 11.49
C GLU A 10 75.53 13.23 10.70
N ARG A 11 75.22 14.44 10.22
CA ARG A 11 76.18 15.29 9.51
C ARG A 11 77.30 15.79 10.42
N ALA A 12 76.95 16.23 11.63
CA ALA A 12 77.94 16.71 12.60
C ALA A 12 78.91 15.59 13.01
N LEU A 13 78.39 14.39 13.28
CA LEU A 13 79.20 13.21 13.59
C LEU A 13 80.10 12.80 12.42
N SER A 14 79.59 12.88 11.19
CA SER A 14 80.37 12.59 9.98
C SER A 14 81.51 13.60 9.78
N ALA A 15 81.23 14.90 9.96
CA ALA A 15 82.24 15.95 9.84
C ALA A 15 83.33 15.83 10.92
N GLY A 16 82.95 15.56 12.17
CA GLY A 16 83.91 15.35 13.27
C GLY A 16 84.82 14.14 13.04
N THR A 17 84.28 13.05 12.49
CA THR A 17 85.08 11.86 12.14
C THR A 17 86.13 12.17 11.08
N TRP A 18 85.76 12.91 10.02
CA TRP A 18 86.70 13.31 8.96
C TRP A 18 87.79 14.26 9.47
N LEU A 19 87.46 15.14 10.42
CA LEU A 19 88.44 16.02 11.04
C LEU A 19 89.51 15.25 11.82
N ILE A 20 89.10 14.22 12.57
CA ILE A 20 90.01 13.35 13.34
C ILE A 20 90.93 12.57 12.38
N VAL A 21 90.37 12.00 11.30
CA VAL A 21 91.16 11.29 10.27
C VAL A 21 92.18 12.22 9.63
N ALA A 22 91.77 13.42 9.21
CA ALA A 22 92.68 14.40 8.61
C ALA A 22 93.80 14.82 9.58
N GLY A 23 93.48 15.02 10.85
CA GLY A 23 94.47 15.34 11.88
C GLY A 23 95.48 14.21 12.12
N ALA A 24 95.01 12.97 12.16
CA ALA A 24 95.88 11.80 12.32
C ALA A 24 96.81 11.60 11.12
N MET A 25 96.31 11.79 9.89
CA MET A 25 97.12 11.74 8.68
C MET A 25 98.20 12.83 8.67
N LEU A 26 97.82 14.05 9.05
CA LEU A 26 98.78 15.15 9.13
C LEU A 26 99.88 14.86 10.16
N TYR A 27 99.53 14.33 11.33
CA TYR A 27 100.49 13.95 12.36
C TYR A 27 101.43 12.83 11.91
N SER A 28 100.90 11.82 11.23
CA SER A 28 101.68 10.72 10.64
C SER A 28 102.68 11.22 9.59
N ILE A 29 102.25 12.11 8.69
CA ILE A 29 103.17 12.75 7.72
C ILE A 29 104.28 13.51 8.45
N LEU A 30 103.95 14.30 9.47
CA LEU A 30 104.95 15.10 10.20
C LEU A 30 105.97 14.25 10.99
N THR A 31 105.59 13.05 11.42
CA THR A 31 106.43 12.17 12.24
C THR A 31 107.23 11.17 11.42
N VAL A 32 106.67 10.65 10.33
CA VAL A 32 107.30 9.60 9.51
C VAL A 32 108.14 10.17 8.38
N THR A 33 107.83 11.39 7.88
CA THR A 33 108.62 12.02 6.81
C THR A 33 110.11 12.18 7.17
N PRO A 34 110.49 12.64 8.39
CA PRO A 34 111.89 12.73 8.77
C PRO A 34 112.60 11.36 8.78
N LEU A 35 111.92 10.31 9.23
CA LEU A 35 112.45 8.94 9.28
C LEU A 35 112.65 8.35 7.88
N ALA A 36 111.70 8.59 6.98
CA ALA A 36 111.79 8.16 5.59
C ALA A 36 112.88 8.90 4.83
N ALA A 37 113.01 10.22 5.05
CA ALA A 37 114.09 11.03 4.47
C ALA A 37 115.48 10.52 4.92
N ALA A 38 115.64 10.15 6.19
CA ALA A 38 116.91 9.61 6.70
C ALA A 38 117.37 8.29 6.03
N HIS A 39 116.47 7.58 5.35
CA HIS A 39 116.76 6.31 4.67
C HIS A 39 116.60 6.39 3.15
N THR A 40 116.32 7.58 2.61
CA THR A 40 116.18 7.82 1.18
C THR A 40 117.45 8.51 0.67
N PRO A 41 117.96 8.19 -0.53
CA PRO A 41 119.07 8.95 -1.11
C PRO A 41 118.69 10.42 -1.32
N ASP A 42 119.60 11.36 -1.08
CA ASP A 42 119.37 12.82 -1.13
C ASP A 42 118.62 13.31 -2.39
N GLU A 43 118.84 12.66 -3.53
CA GLU A 43 118.18 12.96 -4.82
C GLU A 43 116.64 12.70 -4.80
N TRP A 44 116.15 11.92 -3.83
CA TRP A 44 114.77 11.41 -3.74
C TRP A 44 114.04 11.84 -2.47
N ASP A 45 114.63 12.67 -1.62
CA ASP A 45 114.05 13.14 -0.34
C ASP A 45 112.68 13.80 -0.50
N TRP A 46 112.42 14.41 -1.65
CA TRP A 46 111.12 15.00 -1.98
C TRP A 46 109.98 13.98 -1.98
N THR A 47 110.28 12.69 -2.10
CA THR A 47 109.30 11.58 -2.05
C THR A 47 109.00 11.09 -0.64
N ALA A 48 109.76 11.50 0.38
CA ALA A 48 109.60 11.06 1.76
C ALA A 48 108.17 11.25 2.34
N PRO A 49 107.42 12.32 2.01
CA PRO A 49 106.03 12.48 2.48
C PRO A 49 105.02 11.54 1.80
N ILE A 50 105.36 10.94 0.66
CA ILE A 50 104.45 10.10 -0.14
C ILE A 50 104.18 8.78 0.58
N LEU A 51 105.20 8.19 1.19
CA LEU A 51 105.10 6.90 1.88
C LEU A 51 104.08 6.92 3.03
N PRO A 52 104.13 7.84 4.02
CA PRO A 52 103.15 7.90 5.10
C PRO A 52 101.74 8.20 4.59
N LEU A 53 101.60 9.06 3.57
CA LEU A 53 100.31 9.37 2.96
C LEU A 53 99.64 8.11 2.37
N VAL A 54 100.40 7.26 1.67
CA VAL A 54 99.88 6.01 1.09
C VAL A 54 99.49 5.01 2.17
N VAL A 55 100.32 4.87 3.22
CA VAL A 55 100.02 3.97 4.35
C VAL A 55 98.75 4.41 5.07
N ASP A 56 98.59 5.70 5.35
CA ASP A 56 97.39 6.21 6.01
C ASP A 56 96.15 6.09 5.12
N ALA A 57 96.28 6.36 3.82
CA ALA A 57 95.19 6.16 2.87
C ALA A 57 94.74 4.68 2.83
N ALA A 58 95.68 3.74 2.87
CA ALA A 58 95.37 2.31 2.94
C ALA A 58 94.62 1.96 4.23
N VAL A 59 95.03 2.48 5.39
CA VAL A 59 94.32 2.31 6.67
C VAL A 59 92.90 2.85 6.59
N VAL A 60 92.72 4.07 6.07
CA VAL A 60 91.41 4.70 5.92
C VAL A 60 90.51 3.89 4.99
N ILE A 61 91.03 3.41 3.85
CA ILE A 61 90.30 2.58 2.90
C ILE A 61 89.87 1.27 3.57
N VAL A 62 90.76 0.57 4.28
CA VAL A 62 90.44 -0.70 4.96
C VAL A 62 89.37 -0.51 6.03
N VAL A 63 89.47 0.54 6.85
CA VAL A 63 88.46 0.86 7.87
C VAL A 63 87.13 1.26 7.22
N ARG A 64 87.15 1.95 6.08
CA ARG A 64 85.94 2.42 5.41
C ARG A 64 85.24 1.33 4.59
N LEU A 65 85.99 0.42 3.98
CA LEU A 65 85.49 -0.68 3.18
C LEU A 65 84.60 -1.60 4.01
N ASP A 66 84.97 -1.85 5.27
CA ASP A 66 84.15 -2.65 6.20
C ASP A 66 82.81 -1.96 6.52
N ALA A 67 82.79 -0.63 6.59
CA ALA A 67 81.55 0.14 6.78
C ALA A 67 80.64 0.13 5.54
N VAL A 68 81.19 -0.02 4.33
CA VAL A 68 80.43 -0.15 3.09
C VAL A 68 79.90 -1.58 2.92
N LEU A 69 80.71 -2.60 3.21
CA LEU A 69 80.29 -4.01 3.16
C LEU A 69 79.15 -4.30 4.16
N ALA A 70 79.24 -3.80 5.39
CA ALA A 70 78.18 -3.94 6.38
C ALA A 70 76.86 -3.28 5.94
N ARG A 71 76.92 -2.20 5.16
CA ARG A 71 75.73 -1.54 4.59
C ARG A 71 75.10 -2.28 3.43
N LEU A 72 75.88 -3.09 2.71
CA LEU A 72 75.42 -3.90 1.58
C LEU A 72 74.96 -5.31 2.00
N GLY A 73 74.91 -5.61 3.31
CA GLY A 73 74.49 -6.90 3.84
C GLY A 73 75.52 -8.02 3.65
N GLY A 74 76.73 -7.69 3.21
CA GLY A 74 77.82 -8.64 3.01
C GLY A 74 78.63 -8.83 4.30
N HIS A 75 78.84 -10.08 4.71
CA HIS A 75 79.79 -10.40 5.77
C HIS A 75 81.15 -10.67 5.10
N GLY A 76 82.09 -9.73 5.20
CA GLY A 76 83.46 -9.89 4.64
C GLY A 76 84.30 -11.01 5.29
N GLY A 77 83.70 -11.85 6.15
CA GLY A 77 84.39 -12.86 6.94
C GLY A 77 85.36 -12.25 7.95
N HIS A 78 86.35 -13.03 8.38
CA HIS A 78 87.38 -12.60 9.33
C HIS A 78 88.54 -11.83 8.67
N TRP A 79 88.64 -11.86 7.33
CA TRP A 79 89.76 -11.26 6.59
C TRP A 79 89.91 -9.74 6.78
N PRO A 80 88.84 -8.92 6.79
CA PRO A 80 88.95 -7.49 7.08
C PRO A 80 89.49 -7.20 8.49
N VAL A 81 89.17 -8.05 9.46
CA VAL A 81 89.68 -7.94 10.83
C VAL A 81 91.19 -8.23 10.84
N VAL A 82 91.60 -9.32 10.19
CA VAL A 82 93.02 -9.69 10.07
C VAL A 82 93.82 -8.58 9.37
N LEU A 83 93.34 -8.08 8.23
CA LEU A 83 93.99 -7.00 7.49
C LEU A 83 94.12 -5.73 8.34
N ARG A 84 93.07 -5.34 9.07
CA ARG A 84 93.09 -4.16 9.95
C ARG A 84 94.13 -4.30 11.07
N TRP A 85 94.18 -5.45 11.73
CA TRP A 85 95.18 -5.70 12.77
C TRP A 85 96.60 -5.71 12.21
N MET A 86 96.82 -6.35 11.05
CA MET A 86 98.13 -6.32 10.39
C MET A 86 98.58 -4.91 10.05
N THR A 87 97.73 -4.12 9.38
CA THR A 87 98.08 -2.74 9.01
C THR A 87 98.26 -1.87 10.25
N GLY A 88 97.39 -1.98 11.26
CA GLY A 88 97.50 -1.23 12.50
C GLY A 88 98.78 -1.55 13.29
N CYS A 89 99.14 -2.82 13.40
CA CYS A 89 100.40 -3.25 14.03
C CYS A 89 101.62 -2.74 13.26
N MET A 90 101.58 -2.74 11.92
CA MET A 90 102.67 -2.21 11.10
C MET A 90 102.82 -0.69 11.27
N THR A 91 101.72 0.06 11.29
CA THR A 91 101.74 1.50 11.57
C THR A 91 102.26 1.81 12.98
N LEU A 92 101.85 1.04 13.99
CA LEU A 92 102.37 1.18 15.35
C LEU A 92 103.89 0.91 15.39
N ALA A 93 104.34 -0.17 14.75
CA ALA A 93 105.76 -0.50 14.68
C ALA A 93 106.57 0.63 14.02
N LEU A 94 106.10 1.18 12.90
CA LEU A 94 106.79 2.28 12.20
C LEU A 94 106.86 3.56 13.04
N ASN A 95 105.78 3.92 13.74
CA ASN A 95 105.75 5.12 14.58
C ASN A 95 106.66 5.00 15.82
N VAL A 96 106.84 3.80 16.33
CA VAL A 96 107.58 3.53 17.57
C VAL A 96 109.02 3.10 17.31
N ALA A 97 109.35 2.65 16.09
CA ALA A 97 110.63 2.03 15.73
C ALA A 97 111.84 2.90 16.08
N ASP A 98 111.82 4.19 15.71
CA ASP A 98 112.95 5.09 15.93
C ASP A 98 113.24 5.30 17.42
N ALA A 99 112.20 5.63 18.20
CA ALA A 99 112.30 5.77 19.65
C ALA A 99 112.71 4.45 20.35
N ALA A 100 112.21 3.31 19.87
CA ALA A 100 112.57 1.99 20.40
C ALA A 100 114.03 1.63 20.13
N LEU A 101 114.56 1.95 18.95
CA LEU A 101 115.95 1.68 18.58
C LEU A 101 116.96 2.51 19.40
N VAL A 102 116.57 3.73 19.81
CA VAL A 102 117.38 4.61 20.66
C VAL A 102 117.17 4.34 22.17
N GLY A 103 116.20 3.47 22.52
CA GLY A 103 115.89 3.12 23.91
C GLY A 103 115.06 4.16 24.66
N ASP A 104 114.42 5.10 23.95
CA ASP A 104 113.55 6.13 24.54
C ASP A 104 112.13 5.59 24.79
N LEU A 105 111.91 5.07 26.00
CA LEU A 105 110.60 4.57 26.43
C LEU A 105 109.50 5.65 26.43
N VAL A 106 109.86 6.92 26.60
CA VAL A 106 108.89 8.03 26.58
C VAL A 106 108.47 8.32 25.14
N GLY A 107 109.41 8.39 24.21
CA GLY A 107 109.14 8.50 22.78
C GLY A 107 108.29 7.35 22.26
N VAL A 108 108.59 6.11 22.68
CA VAL A 108 107.76 4.93 22.37
C VAL A 108 106.32 5.12 22.85
N ALA A 109 106.13 5.57 24.09
CA ALA A 109 104.80 5.79 24.64
C ALA A 109 104.04 6.90 23.89
N VAL A 110 104.68 8.04 23.62
CA VAL A 110 104.06 9.18 22.92
C VAL A 110 103.65 8.82 21.50
N HIS A 111 104.53 8.16 20.75
CA HIS A 111 104.24 7.78 19.36
C HIS A 111 103.29 6.57 19.23
N ALA A 112 103.09 5.79 20.29
CA ALA A 112 102.10 4.71 20.33
C ALA A 112 100.65 5.20 20.55
N VAL A 113 100.45 6.37 21.17
CA VAL A 113 99.10 6.85 21.55
C VAL A 113 98.17 6.99 20.36
N ALA A 114 98.60 7.65 19.28
CA ALA A 114 97.74 7.89 18.12
C ALA A 114 97.36 6.59 17.37
N PRO A 115 98.30 5.68 17.05
CA PRO A 115 97.96 4.39 16.45
C PRO A 115 97.07 3.51 17.32
N LEU A 116 97.32 3.45 18.63
CA LEU A 116 96.49 2.67 19.56
C LEU A 116 95.06 3.23 19.63
N LEU A 117 94.90 4.55 19.71
CA LEU A 117 93.58 5.18 19.68
C LEU A 117 92.85 4.90 18.37
N LEU A 118 93.54 4.91 17.22
CA LEU A 118 92.94 4.56 15.92
C LEU A 118 92.46 3.11 15.87
N ILE A 119 93.26 2.15 16.35
CA ILE A 119 92.89 0.73 16.38
C ILE A 119 91.68 0.52 17.30
N VAL A 120 91.72 1.07 18.52
CA VAL A 120 90.64 0.91 19.50
C VAL A 120 89.35 1.60 19.02
N THR A 121 89.44 2.80 18.44
CA THR A 121 88.27 3.52 17.91
C THR A 121 87.68 2.83 16.68
N ALA A 122 88.49 2.20 15.83
CA ALA A 122 88.01 1.41 14.70
C ALA A 122 87.23 0.17 15.18
N GLU A 123 87.73 -0.55 16.18
CA GLU A 123 87.09 -1.77 16.69
C GLU A 123 85.81 -1.47 17.45
N THR A 124 85.84 -0.48 18.35
CA THR A 124 84.64 -0.02 19.07
C THR A 124 83.61 0.57 18.11
N GLY A 125 84.05 1.30 17.08
CA GLY A 125 83.17 1.86 16.04
C GLY A 125 82.39 0.80 15.28
N LEU A 126 82.97 -0.37 15.01
CA LEU A 126 82.28 -1.48 14.34
C LEU A 126 81.21 -2.11 15.25
N ALA A 127 81.53 -2.33 16.53
CA ALA A 127 80.59 -2.87 17.51
C ALA A 127 79.37 -1.95 17.70
N TYR A 128 79.60 -0.64 17.85
CA TYR A 128 78.52 0.34 17.94
C TYR A 128 77.66 0.37 16.68
N ARG A 129 78.26 0.32 15.48
CA ARG A 129 77.50 0.30 14.22
C ARG A 129 76.63 -0.94 14.08
N ARG A 130 77.14 -2.13 14.46
CA ARG A 130 76.35 -3.37 14.45
C ARG A 130 75.19 -3.27 15.43
N ALA A 131 75.42 -2.80 16.66
CA ALA A 131 74.37 -2.62 17.65
C ALA A 131 73.29 -1.63 17.18
N ILE A 132 73.69 -0.51 16.58
CA ILE A 132 72.76 0.47 16.00
C ILE A 132 71.97 -0.12 14.83
N ALA A 133 72.63 -0.84 13.92
CA ALA A 133 71.95 -1.47 12.78
C ALA A 133 70.90 -2.49 13.24
N THR A 134 71.23 -3.34 14.22
CA THR A 134 70.28 -4.28 14.82
C THR A 134 69.13 -3.56 15.51
N ALA A 135 69.39 -2.50 16.27
CA ALA A 135 68.35 -1.73 16.95
C ALA A 135 67.41 -1.03 15.96
N VAL A 136 67.94 -0.48 14.87
CA VAL A 136 67.13 0.14 13.80
C VAL A 136 66.28 -0.91 13.09
N ALA A 137 66.84 -2.08 12.74
CA ALA A 137 66.09 -3.16 12.10
C ALA A 137 64.94 -3.66 12.99
N ALA A 138 65.19 -3.85 14.29
CA ALA A 138 64.16 -4.26 15.24
C ALA A 138 63.04 -3.20 15.37
N LEU A 139 63.40 -1.91 15.38
CA LEU A 139 62.41 -0.82 15.43
C LEU A 139 61.56 -0.77 14.15
N GLU A 140 62.18 -0.95 12.98
CA GLU A 140 61.46 -0.99 11.70
C GLU A 140 60.49 -2.17 11.63
N GLU A 141 60.90 -3.34 12.11
CA GLU A 141 60.04 -4.53 12.18
C GLU A 141 58.85 -4.29 13.12
N GLN A 142 59.10 -3.72 14.30
CA GLN A 142 58.04 -3.36 15.25
C GLN A 142 57.05 -2.35 14.64
N GLN A 143 57.55 -1.33 13.94
CA GLN A 143 56.71 -0.35 13.26
C GLN A 143 55.88 -0.96 12.14
N ARG A 144 56.44 -1.90 11.37
CA ARG A 144 55.69 -2.63 10.33
C ARG A 144 54.58 -3.47 10.96
N ALA A 145 54.90 -4.24 12.00
CA ALA A 145 53.92 -5.05 12.72
C ALA A 145 52.80 -4.19 13.32
N GLU A 146 53.11 -3.04 13.91
CA GLU A 146 52.11 -2.13 14.46
C GLU A 146 51.21 -1.54 13.36
N ARG A 147 51.78 -1.18 12.20
CA ARG A 147 50.98 -0.70 11.05
C ARG A 147 50.04 -1.78 10.53
N GLU A 148 50.54 -3.00 10.34
CA GLU A 148 49.70 -4.12 9.91
C GLU A 148 48.58 -4.42 10.91
N GLN A 149 48.87 -4.40 12.22
CA GLN A 149 47.85 -4.57 13.25
C GLN A 149 46.79 -3.46 13.21
N ARG A 150 47.21 -2.19 13.04
CA ARG A 150 46.27 -1.06 12.93
C ARG A 150 45.41 -1.16 11.66
N GLU A 151 45.99 -1.60 10.55
CA GLU A 151 45.26 -1.81 9.30
C GLU A 151 44.25 -2.96 9.41
N ARG A 152 44.64 -4.10 9.99
CA ARG A 152 43.73 -5.22 10.26
C ARG A 152 42.58 -4.81 11.19
N ALA A 153 42.88 -4.15 12.31
CA ALA A 153 41.86 -3.65 13.23
C ALA A 153 40.94 -2.59 12.59
N ALA A 154 41.45 -1.78 11.64
CA ALA A 154 40.61 -0.85 10.89
C ALA A 154 39.72 -1.57 9.87
N ALA A 155 40.23 -2.62 9.21
CA ALA A 155 39.45 -3.43 8.28
C ALA A 155 38.33 -4.20 9.00
N GLU A 156 38.63 -4.86 10.12
CA GLU A 156 37.65 -5.58 10.95
C GLU A 156 36.53 -4.65 11.42
N ARG A 157 36.85 -3.45 11.92
CA ARG A 157 35.83 -2.45 12.32
C ARG A 157 34.93 -2.02 11.16
N ARG A 158 35.47 -1.90 9.95
CA ARG A 158 34.69 -1.55 8.75
C ARG A 158 33.75 -2.70 8.36
N GLU A 159 34.23 -3.93 8.44
CA GLU A 159 33.43 -5.12 8.16
C GLU A 159 32.30 -5.30 9.17
N GLU A 160 32.58 -5.15 10.47
CA GLU A 160 31.56 -5.20 11.51
C GLU A 160 30.50 -4.10 11.35
N ALA A 161 30.92 -2.87 11.05
CA ALA A 161 30.00 -1.77 10.78
C ALA A 161 29.13 -2.06 9.54
N ALA A 162 29.71 -2.62 8.48
CA ALA A 162 28.97 -3.01 7.29
C ALA A 162 27.98 -4.15 7.56
N ARG A 163 28.35 -5.13 8.42
CA ARG A 163 27.46 -6.22 8.83
C ARG A 163 26.27 -5.69 9.63
N ARG A 164 26.52 -4.87 10.66
CA ARG A 164 25.46 -4.23 11.45
C ARG A 164 24.53 -3.39 10.58
N ALA A 165 25.08 -2.61 9.66
CA ALA A 165 24.26 -1.82 8.74
C ALA A 165 23.39 -2.67 7.79
N ARG A 166 23.78 -3.91 7.46
CA ARG A 166 22.94 -4.83 6.71
C ARG A 166 21.85 -5.43 7.59
N GLU A 167 22.22 -5.90 8.79
CA GLU A 167 21.29 -6.43 9.78
C GLU A 167 20.20 -5.40 10.14
N ASP A 168 20.58 -4.13 10.36
CA ASP A 168 19.64 -3.04 10.65
C ASP A 168 18.66 -2.78 9.48
N ARG A 169 19.14 -2.83 8.24
CA ARG A 169 18.27 -2.66 7.05
C ARG A 169 17.31 -3.83 6.89
N GLU A 170 17.78 -5.05 7.11
CA GLU A 170 16.94 -6.24 7.04
C GLU A 170 15.89 -6.24 8.15
N HIS A 171 16.26 -5.85 9.37
CA HIS A 171 15.35 -5.71 10.49
C HIS A 171 14.30 -4.62 10.22
N ALA A 172 14.72 -3.44 9.75
CA ALA A 172 13.81 -2.37 9.35
C ALA A 172 12.84 -2.81 8.23
N ALA A 173 13.34 -3.54 7.22
CA ALA A 173 12.52 -4.08 6.15
C ALA A 173 11.54 -5.16 6.64
N ALA A 174 11.93 -5.98 7.63
CA ALA A 174 11.04 -6.95 8.27
C ALA A 174 9.91 -6.24 9.04
N LEU A 175 10.24 -5.26 9.89
CA LEU A 175 9.26 -4.46 10.62
C LEU A 175 8.28 -3.74 9.68
N ALA A 176 8.78 -3.15 8.58
CA ALA A 176 7.94 -2.50 7.58
C ALA A 176 7.04 -3.48 6.79
N ARG A 177 7.41 -4.76 6.68
CA ARG A 177 6.52 -5.80 6.13
C ARG A 177 5.45 -6.19 7.13
N GLU A 178 5.83 -6.44 8.37
CA GLU A 178 4.91 -6.79 9.44
C GLU A 178 3.85 -5.69 9.68
N GLN A 179 4.27 -4.42 9.67
CA GLN A 179 3.34 -3.28 9.77
C GLN A 179 2.33 -3.27 8.62
N ARG A 180 2.79 -3.42 7.37
CA ARG A 180 1.90 -3.45 6.20
C ARG A 180 0.95 -4.64 6.22
N GLU A 181 1.41 -5.81 6.68
CA GLU A 181 0.56 -6.98 6.83
C GLU A 181 -0.48 -6.80 7.94
N HIS A 182 -0.09 -6.18 9.05
CA HIS A 182 -1.00 -5.84 10.14
C HIS A 182 -2.06 -4.83 9.68
N GLU A 183 -1.65 -3.75 9.02
CA GLU A 183 -2.55 -2.76 8.45
C GLU A 183 -3.50 -3.38 7.41
N ALA A 184 -2.98 -4.24 6.53
CA ALA A 184 -3.79 -4.95 5.55
C ALA A 184 -4.80 -5.90 6.22
N ARG A 185 -4.42 -6.56 7.31
CA ARG A 185 -5.33 -7.41 8.10
C ARG A 185 -6.42 -6.59 8.76
N MET A 186 -6.07 -5.46 9.39
CA MET A 186 -7.04 -4.55 10.00
C MET A 186 -8.00 -3.98 8.95
N ALA A 187 -7.49 -3.59 7.78
CA ALA A 187 -8.32 -3.10 6.68
C ALA A 187 -9.28 -4.17 6.13
N ARG A 188 -8.82 -5.43 6.01
CA ARG A 188 -9.67 -6.56 5.61
C ARG A 188 -10.76 -6.83 6.64
N GLU A 189 -10.39 -6.87 7.92
CA GLU A 189 -11.35 -7.09 9.00
C GLU A 189 -12.40 -5.98 9.05
N GLN A 190 -12.00 -4.72 8.87
CA GLN A 190 -12.93 -3.61 8.79
C GLN A 190 -13.85 -3.71 7.57
N ALA A 191 -13.30 -4.02 6.39
CA ALA A 191 -14.09 -4.21 5.17
C ALA A 191 -15.07 -5.38 5.29
N GLU A 192 -14.68 -6.47 5.95
CA GLU A 192 -15.55 -7.61 6.23
C GLU A 192 -16.69 -7.24 7.19
N ARG A 193 -16.41 -6.49 8.26
CA ARG A 193 -17.42 -5.98 9.18
C ARG A 193 -18.41 -5.06 8.46
N GLU A 194 -17.92 -4.11 7.66
CA GLU A 194 -18.76 -3.21 6.86
C GLU A 194 -19.57 -3.96 5.80
N ALA A 195 -19.01 -5.00 5.19
CA ALA A 195 -19.73 -5.86 4.25
C ALA A 195 -20.82 -6.70 4.95
N ALA A 196 -20.55 -7.18 6.18
CA ALA A 196 -21.54 -7.87 7.00
C ALA A 196 -22.70 -6.94 7.37
N VAL A 197 -22.42 -5.71 7.84
CA VAL A 197 -23.45 -4.71 8.13
C VAL A 197 -24.28 -4.40 6.88
N ARG A 198 -23.64 -4.17 5.72
CA ARG A 198 -24.36 -3.92 4.46
C ARG A 198 -25.16 -5.11 3.94
N ARG A 199 -24.82 -6.35 4.34
CA ARG A 199 -25.63 -7.53 4.03
C ARG A 199 -26.83 -7.60 4.96
N GLU A 200 -26.62 -7.40 6.25
CA GLU A 200 -27.70 -7.38 7.25
C GLU A 200 -28.71 -6.25 6.98
N GLU A 201 -28.26 -5.06 6.59
CA GLU A 201 -29.15 -3.96 6.18
C GLU A 201 -30.00 -4.33 4.97
N ARG A 202 -29.39 -4.93 3.94
CA ARG A 202 -30.12 -5.40 2.75
C ARG A 202 -31.11 -6.51 3.08
N GLU A 203 -30.74 -7.45 3.93
CA GLU A 203 -31.65 -8.50 4.38
C GLU A 203 -32.82 -7.93 5.20
N ARG A 204 -32.58 -6.93 6.04
CA ARG A 204 -33.63 -6.21 6.79
C ARG A 204 -34.55 -5.43 5.86
N GLU A 205 -34.00 -4.77 4.84
CA GLU A 205 -34.77 -4.04 3.84
C GLU A 205 -35.61 -4.98 2.97
N GLU A 206 -35.02 -6.08 2.48
CA GLU A 206 -35.76 -7.12 1.77
C GLU A 206 -36.84 -7.76 2.64
N ALA A 207 -36.59 -7.99 3.93
CA ALA A 207 -37.59 -8.52 4.85
C ALA A 207 -38.75 -7.55 5.03
N ARG A 208 -38.47 -6.25 5.18
CA ARG A 208 -39.50 -5.19 5.24
C ARG A 208 -40.29 -5.09 3.94
N GLU A 209 -39.63 -5.14 2.78
CA GLU A 209 -40.33 -5.13 1.49
C GLU A 209 -41.22 -6.36 1.31
N ARG A 210 -40.76 -7.55 1.74
CA ARG A 210 -41.56 -8.78 1.70
C ARG A 210 -42.77 -8.70 2.63
N GLU A 211 -42.58 -8.14 3.83
CA GLU A 211 -43.67 -7.91 4.78
C GLU A 211 -44.68 -6.90 4.23
N GLU A 212 -44.22 -5.78 3.69
CA GLU A 212 -45.09 -4.75 3.09
C GLU A 212 -45.82 -5.27 1.84
N ARG A 213 -45.15 -6.06 1.00
CA ARG A 213 -45.81 -6.75 -0.14
C ARG A 213 -46.86 -7.74 0.35
N ALA A 214 -46.57 -8.53 1.39
CA ALA A 214 -47.52 -9.48 1.96
C ALA A 214 -48.72 -8.76 2.60
N GLU A 215 -48.52 -7.61 3.25
CA GLU A 215 -49.61 -6.78 3.78
C GLU A 215 -50.45 -6.17 2.67
N ARG A 216 -49.82 -5.63 1.62
CA ARG A 216 -50.53 -5.10 0.44
C ARG A 216 -51.34 -6.19 -0.24
N GLU A 217 -50.78 -7.37 -0.42
CA GLU A 217 -51.48 -8.51 -1.03
C GLU A 217 -52.64 -9.00 -0.13
N ARG A 218 -52.48 -9.02 1.20
CA ARG A 218 -53.57 -9.32 2.13
C ARG A 218 -54.69 -8.27 2.04
N ALA A 219 -54.33 -6.99 2.02
CA ALA A 219 -55.29 -5.90 1.91
C ALA A 219 -56.01 -5.91 0.56
N GLU A 220 -55.33 -6.26 -0.53
CA GLU A 220 -55.92 -6.41 -1.86
C GLU A 220 -56.87 -7.61 -1.92
N ARG A 221 -56.45 -8.78 -1.40
CA ARG A 221 -57.33 -9.96 -1.27
C ARG A 221 -58.56 -9.68 -0.40
N GLU A 222 -58.41 -8.90 0.67
CA GLU A 222 -59.53 -8.50 1.53
C GLU A 222 -60.48 -7.54 0.80
N ARG A 223 -59.96 -6.58 0.02
CA ARG A 223 -60.77 -5.70 -0.83
C ARG A 223 -61.51 -6.50 -1.89
N GLU A 224 -60.83 -7.42 -2.56
CA GLU A 224 -61.42 -8.27 -3.60
C GLU A 224 -62.49 -9.19 -3.01
N GLN A 225 -62.28 -9.75 -1.81
CA GLN A 225 -63.32 -10.52 -1.10
C GLN A 225 -64.54 -9.64 -0.75
N ARG A 226 -64.32 -8.43 -0.26
CA ARG A 226 -65.41 -7.48 0.05
C ARG A 226 -66.18 -7.06 -1.20
N GLU A 227 -65.50 -6.87 -2.32
CA GLU A 227 -66.12 -6.55 -3.61
C GLU A 227 -66.92 -7.74 -4.14
N ARG A 228 -66.36 -8.96 -4.13
CA ARG A 228 -67.08 -10.19 -4.51
C ARG A 228 -68.28 -10.44 -3.61
N GLU A 229 -68.19 -10.18 -2.31
CA GLU A 229 -69.30 -10.31 -1.37
C GLU A 229 -70.39 -9.25 -1.62
N ARG A 230 -70.00 -8.00 -1.91
CA ARG A 230 -70.93 -6.95 -2.34
C ARG A 230 -71.62 -7.32 -3.65
N GLU A 231 -70.87 -7.75 -4.64
CA GLU A 231 -71.42 -8.13 -5.95
C GLU A 231 -72.36 -9.33 -5.82
N ARG A 232 -72.03 -10.32 -4.98
CA ARG A 232 -72.92 -11.44 -4.67
C ARG A 232 -74.20 -10.99 -3.99
N ARG A 233 -74.13 -10.06 -3.03
CA ARG A 233 -75.30 -9.47 -2.37
C ARG A 233 -76.14 -8.63 -3.32
N GLU A 234 -75.53 -7.87 -4.21
CA GLU A 234 -76.22 -7.07 -5.22
C GLU A 234 -76.92 -7.94 -6.27
N ARG A 235 -76.26 -9.01 -6.75
CA ARG A 235 -76.87 -10.01 -7.65
C ARG A 235 -78.04 -10.73 -6.98
N GLU A 236 -77.88 -11.16 -5.72
CA GLU A 236 -78.97 -11.78 -4.95
C GLU A 236 -80.13 -10.80 -4.65
N ALA A 237 -79.85 -9.50 -4.51
CA ALA A 237 -80.89 -8.48 -4.32
C ALA A 237 -81.60 -8.14 -5.64
N ALA A 238 -80.86 -8.07 -6.75
CA ALA A 238 -81.39 -7.86 -8.08
C ALA A 238 -82.28 -9.02 -8.53
N GLU A 239 -81.84 -10.27 -8.33
CA GLU A 239 -82.64 -11.46 -8.62
C GLU A 239 -83.92 -11.52 -7.79
N ARG A 240 -83.87 -11.12 -6.51
CA ARG A 240 -85.07 -11.02 -5.65
C ARG A 240 -86.03 -9.94 -6.15
N ALA A 241 -85.53 -8.77 -6.49
CA ALA A 241 -86.34 -7.67 -7.02
C ALA A 241 -86.95 -8.01 -8.39
N GLU A 242 -86.24 -8.76 -9.25
CA GLU A 242 -86.75 -9.21 -10.53
C GLU A 242 -87.87 -10.25 -10.35
N ARG A 243 -87.68 -11.25 -9.48
CA ARG A 243 -88.73 -12.24 -9.15
C ARG A 243 -89.97 -11.57 -8.58
N GLU A 244 -89.83 -10.62 -7.66
CA GLU A 244 -90.95 -9.85 -7.11
C GLU A 244 -91.68 -9.01 -8.18
N ARG A 245 -90.95 -8.42 -9.14
CA ARG A 245 -91.55 -7.69 -10.26
C ARG A 245 -92.34 -8.61 -11.18
N THR A 246 -91.78 -9.78 -11.54
CA THR A 246 -92.46 -10.75 -12.39
C THR A 246 -93.72 -11.29 -11.71
N GLU A 247 -93.64 -11.62 -10.42
CA GLU A 247 -94.81 -12.06 -9.64
C GLU A 247 -95.89 -10.98 -9.55
N ARG A 248 -95.52 -9.71 -9.37
CA ARG A 248 -96.48 -8.60 -9.33
C ARG A 248 -97.19 -8.43 -10.68
N ILE A 249 -96.45 -8.47 -11.78
CA ILE A 249 -97.00 -8.38 -13.14
C ILE A 249 -97.93 -9.57 -13.43
N GLU A 250 -97.57 -10.77 -12.99
CA GLU A 250 -98.40 -11.97 -13.20
C GLU A 250 -99.69 -11.92 -12.38
N ARG A 251 -99.65 -11.44 -11.12
CA ARG A 251 -100.85 -11.21 -10.30
C ARG A 251 -101.77 -10.17 -10.91
N GLU A 252 -101.22 -9.04 -11.38
CA GLU A 252 -102.01 -7.98 -12.03
C GLU A 252 -102.66 -8.47 -13.34
N ARG A 253 -101.99 -9.33 -14.11
CA ARG A 253 -102.57 -9.96 -15.31
C ARG A 253 -103.71 -10.92 -14.96
N ARG A 254 -103.56 -11.75 -13.92
CA ARG A 254 -104.62 -12.67 -13.48
C ARG A 254 -105.85 -11.92 -12.95
N GLU A 255 -105.64 -10.87 -12.17
CA GLU A 255 -106.75 -10.04 -11.66
C GLU A 255 -107.51 -9.29 -12.76
N ARG A 256 -106.81 -8.81 -13.81
CA ARG A 256 -107.48 -8.18 -14.96
C ARG A 256 -108.31 -9.18 -15.76
N ALA A 257 -107.77 -10.37 -16.04
CA ALA A 257 -108.47 -11.41 -16.78
C ALA A 257 -109.76 -11.87 -16.04
N GLU A 258 -109.70 -12.04 -14.72
CA GLU A 258 -110.88 -12.43 -13.93
C GLU A 258 -111.98 -11.35 -13.92
N ARG A 259 -111.62 -10.06 -13.93
CA ARG A 259 -112.59 -8.96 -13.98
C ARG A 259 -113.29 -8.88 -15.34
N GLU A 260 -112.54 -9.06 -16.43
CA GLU A 260 -113.09 -9.06 -17.78
C GLU A 260 -114.04 -10.25 -18.01
N GLU A 261 -113.70 -11.43 -17.49
CA GLU A 261 -114.54 -12.63 -17.61
C GLU A 261 -115.87 -12.50 -16.85
N ARG A 262 -115.86 -11.92 -15.64
CA ARG A 262 -117.10 -11.67 -14.87
C ARG A 262 -118.01 -10.66 -15.58
N ALA A 263 -117.43 -9.59 -16.12
CA ALA A 263 -118.20 -8.58 -16.87
C ALA A 263 -118.81 -9.15 -18.15
N ALA A 264 -118.13 -10.08 -18.84
CA ALA A 264 -118.68 -10.76 -20.02
C ALA A 264 -119.87 -11.67 -19.67
N ARG A 265 -119.81 -12.42 -18.55
CA ARG A 265 -120.91 -13.29 -18.11
C ARG A 265 -122.17 -12.50 -17.73
N GLU A 266 -122.01 -11.36 -17.06
CA GLU A 266 -123.15 -10.49 -16.72
C GLU A 266 -123.80 -9.86 -17.96
N ARG A 267 -123.01 -9.47 -18.98
CA ARG A 267 -123.54 -8.95 -20.25
C ARG A 267 -124.33 -10.01 -21.02
N ALA A 268 -123.80 -11.22 -21.13
CA ALA A 268 -124.49 -12.33 -21.81
C ALA A 268 -125.84 -12.66 -21.14
N ALA A 269 -125.90 -12.64 -19.80
CA ALA A 269 -127.14 -12.87 -19.06
C ALA A 269 -128.22 -11.80 -19.32
N LEU A 270 -127.82 -10.53 -19.52
CA LEU A 270 -128.74 -9.44 -19.81
C LEU A 270 -129.33 -9.50 -21.23
N LEU A 271 -128.61 -10.09 -22.17
CA LEU A 271 -128.99 -10.15 -23.59
C LEU A 271 -129.74 -11.42 -23.98
N THR A 272 -129.69 -12.45 -23.13
CA THR A 272 -130.39 -13.74 -23.35
C THR A 272 -131.84 -13.71 -22.86
N ALA A 273 -132.24 -12.68 -22.10
CA ALA A 273 -133.65 -12.44 -21.79
C ALA A 273 -134.33 -11.97 -23.08
N GLY A 274 -135.17 -12.80 -23.70
CA GLY A 274 -135.85 -12.52 -24.97
C GLY A 274 -136.67 -11.21 -25.00
N PRO A 275 -137.34 -10.89 -26.12
CA PRO A 275 -138.01 -9.60 -26.32
C PRO A 275 -138.95 -9.27 -25.16
N ALA A 276 -138.80 -8.08 -24.59
CA ALA A 276 -139.55 -7.68 -23.41
C ALA A 276 -141.02 -7.47 -23.77
N THR A 277 -141.91 -8.23 -23.12
CA THR A 277 -143.36 -8.10 -23.27
C THR A 277 -143.93 -6.86 -22.57
N GLU A 278 -143.17 -6.27 -21.65
CA GLU A 278 -143.51 -5.05 -20.92
C GLU A 278 -142.29 -4.13 -20.82
N LYS A 279 -142.53 -2.83 -20.65
CA LYS A 279 -141.47 -1.81 -20.52
C LYS A 279 -140.65 -2.06 -19.25
N GLN A 280 -139.37 -2.41 -19.40
CA GLN A 280 -138.48 -2.73 -18.27
C GLN A 280 -138.17 -1.47 -17.42
N PRO A 281 -137.85 -1.62 -16.12
CA PRO A 281 -137.39 -0.51 -15.29
C PRO A 281 -136.16 0.17 -15.91
N GLU A 282 -136.10 1.50 -15.86
CA GLU A 282 -135.09 2.29 -16.56
C GLU A 282 -133.65 1.84 -16.27
N LYS A 283 -133.34 1.54 -15.00
CA LYS A 283 -132.00 1.05 -14.60
C LYS A 283 -131.62 -0.26 -15.30
N ARG A 284 -132.58 -1.17 -15.49
CA ARG A 284 -132.39 -2.45 -16.19
C ARG A 284 -132.35 -2.25 -17.70
N ALA A 285 -133.20 -1.37 -18.24
CA ALA A 285 -133.18 -1.00 -19.65
C ALA A 285 -131.84 -0.37 -20.06
N ARG A 286 -131.28 0.53 -19.23
CA ARG A 286 -129.95 1.11 -19.45
C ARG A 286 -128.85 0.03 -19.46
N ALA A 287 -128.91 -0.95 -18.56
CA ALA A 287 -127.95 -2.06 -18.52
C ALA A 287 -128.03 -2.97 -19.74
N ILE A 288 -129.26 -3.29 -20.21
CA ILE A 288 -129.49 -4.06 -21.44
C ILE A 288 -128.99 -3.29 -22.66
N VAL A 289 -129.25 -1.98 -22.72
CA VAL A 289 -128.78 -1.11 -23.81
C VAL A 289 -127.24 -1.01 -23.83
N ALA A 290 -126.61 -0.86 -22.67
CA ALA A 290 -125.15 -0.85 -22.56
C ALA A 290 -124.51 -2.19 -22.98
N ALA A 291 -125.10 -3.31 -22.55
CA ALA A 291 -124.67 -4.63 -22.99
C ALA A 291 -124.87 -4.83 -24.50
N ALA A 292 -126.02 -4.39 -25.04
CA ALA A 292 -126.34 -4.54 -26.46
C ALA A 292 -125.44 -3.67 -27.34
N TYR A 293 -125.09 -2.47 -26.88
CA TYR A 293 -124.13 -1.58 -27.54
C TYR A 293 -122.73 -2.20 -27.60
N ALA A 294 -122.25 -2.75 -26.47
CA ALA A 294 -120.94 -3.40 -26.40
C ALA A 294 -120.82 -4.65 -27.30
N GLU A 295 -121.92 -5.39 -27.50
CA GLU A 295 -122.01 -6.53 -28.43
C GLU A 295 -122.37 -6.12 -29.87
N GLY A 296 -122.42 -4.82 -30.17
CA GLY A 296 -122.67 -4.29 -31.52
C GLY A 296 -124.08 -4.53 -32.07
N MET A 297 -125.08 -4.77 -31.21
CA MET A 297 -126.46 -5.01 -31.63
C MET A 297 -127.10 -3.76 -32.25
N ALA A 298 -128.08 -3.97 -33.12
CA ALA A 298 -128.85 -2.87 -33.69
C ALA A 298 -129.74 -2.20 -32.61
N VAL A 299 -129.86 -0.87 -32.66
CA VAL A 299 -130.71 -0.05 -31.77
C VAL A 299 -132.14 -0.61 -31.65
N ARG A 300 -132.67 -1.14 -32.76
CA ARG A 300 -134.01 -1.76 -32.80
C ARG A 300 -134.09 -3.05 -31.96
N ALA A 301 -133.08 -3.92 -32.04
CA ALA A 301 -133.02 -5.14 -31.24
C ALA A 301 -132.88 -4.84 -29.75
N ALA A 302 -132.05 -3.84 -29.40
CA ALA A 302 -131.93 -3.37 -28.02
C ALA A 302 -133.24 -2.75 -27.49
N ALA A 303 -134.02 -2.09 -28.34
CA ALA A 303 -135.35 -1.56 -27.99
C ALA A 303 -136.37 -2.67 -27.73
N GLU A 304 -136.35 -3.73 -28.55
CA GLU A 304 -137.19 -4.92 -28.34
C GLU A 304 -136.81 -5.66 -27.05
N LEU A 305 -135.52 -5.76 -26.71
CA LEU A 305 -135.05 -6.43 -25.48
C LEU A 305 -135.39 -5.67 -24.19
N CYS A 306 -135.49 -4.34 -24.23
CA CYS A 306 -135.82 -3.56 -23.03
C CYS A 306 -137.27 -3.07 -22.98
N GLY A 307 -138.02 -3.13 -24.08
CA GLY A 307 -139.41 -2.67 -24.16
C GLY A 307 -139.56 -1.14 -24.16
N TRP A 308 -138.47 -0.41 -24.43
CA TRP A 308 -138.48 1.06 -24.57
C TRP A 308 -138.53 1.48 -26.03
N SER A 309 -138.89 2.74 -26.27
CA SER A 309 -138.92 3.27 -27.64
C SER A 309 -137.53 3.31 -28.26
N VAL A 310 -137.47 3.08 -29.57
CA VAL A 310 -136.23 3.16 -30.37
C VAL A 310 -135.53 4.50 -30.19
N GLY A 311 -136.29 5.60 -30.05
CA GLY A 311 -135.73 6.94 -29.80
C GLY A 311 -135.00 7.05 -28.44
N TRP A 312 -135.52 6.41 -27.39
CA TRP A 312 -134.86 6.39 -26.08
C TRP A 312 -133.58 5.53 -26.12
N VAL A 313 -133.61 4.38 -26.80
CA VAL A 313 -132.43 3.52 -26.95
C VAL A 313 -131.36 4.17 -27.83
N SER A 314 -131.74 4.84 -28.91
CA SER A 314 -130.80 5.55 -29.79
C SER A 314 -130.05 6.66 -29.07
N ALA A 315 -130.71 7.40 -28.18
CA ALA A 315 -130.05 8.42 -27.36
C ALA A 315 -128.99 7.81 -26.43
N ARG A 316 -129.28 6.63 -25.85
CA ARG A 316 -128.31 5.93 -24.98
C ARG A 316 -127.16 5.30 -25.75
N TYR A 317 -127.39 4.81 -26.98
CA TYR A 317 -126.32 4.36 -27.88
C TYR A 317 -125.37 5.51 -28.25
N ALA A 318 -125.88 6.72 -28.44
CA ALA A 318 -125.06 7.90 -28.73
C ALA A 318 -124.15 8.27 -27.54
N GLU A 319 -124.69 8.32 -26.32
CA GLU A 319 -123.90 8.59 -25.11
C GLU A 319 -122.80 7.54 -24.86
N LEU A 320 -123.10 6.27 -25.11
CA LEU A 320 -122.10 5.20 -24.95
C LEU A 320 -120.99 5.31 -26.01
N ARG A 321 -121.34 5.70 -27.24
CA ARG A 321 -120.37 5.98 -28.30
C ARG A 321 -119.46 7.15 -27.96
N GLU A 322 -120.00 8.22 -27.37
CA GLU A 322 -119.22 9.37 -26.87
C GLU A 322 -118.26 8.96 -25.75
N THR A 323 -118.68 8.04 -24.88
CA THR A 323 -117.84 7.52 -23.78
C THR A 323 -116.67 6.66 -24.29
N GLU A 324 -116.87 5.85 -25.34
CA GLU A 324 -115.80 5.04 -25.97
C GLU A 324 -114.82 5.85 -26.80
N THR A 325 -115.29 6.91 -27.48
CA THR A 325 -114.43 7.76 -28.31
C THR A 325 -113.69 8.83 -27.51
N GLY A 326 -114.01 9.03 -26.23
CA GLY A 326 -113.25 9.88 -25.33
C GLY A 326 -113.15 11.34 -25.75
N MET A 327 -114.08 11.84 -26.58
CA MET A 327 -114.13 13.24 -26.98
C MET A 327 -115.08 14.03 -26.07
N PRO A 328 -114.57 14.90 -25.17
CA PRO A 328 -115.40 15.82 -24.41
C PRO A 328 -115.91 16.96 -25.31
N VAL A 329 -117.23 17.19 -25.32
CA VAL A 329 -117.82 18.42 -25.89
C VAL A 329 -117.65 19.56 -24.91
N ASP A 330 -116.85 20.53 -25.31
CA ASP A 330 -116.70 21.85 -24.71
C ASP A 330 -118.01 22.66 -24.90
N LEU A 331 -118.69 22.99 -23.80
CA LEU A 331 -119.75 24.01 -23.77
C LEU A 331 -119.28 25.17 -22.89
N ALA A 332 -118.62 26.10 -23.56
CA ALA A 332 -118.25 27.40 -23.02
C ALA A 332 -119.42 28.40 -23.12
N VAL A 333 -119.67 29.11 -22.01
CA VAL A 333 -120.09 30.53 -21.92
C VAL A 333 -121.56 30.90 -22.12
N THR A 334 -122.17 31.39 -21.03
CA THR A 334 -122.70 32.77 -20.87
C THR A 334 -122.32 33.21 -19.44
N GLY A 335 -121.79 34.38 -19.11
CA GLY A 335 -121.95 35.71 -19.69
C GLY A 335 -122.50 36.61 -18.57
N ARG A 336 -121.66 37.55 -18.11
CA ARG A 336 -121.94 38.79 -17.34
C ARG A 336 -123.29 38.97 -16.65
#